data_AF-A0A812N736-F1
#
_entry.id   AF-A0A812N736-F1
#
_cell.length_a   1.000
_cell.length_b   1.000
_cell.length_c   1.000
_cell.angle_alpha   90.00
_cell.angle_beta   90.00
_cell.angle_gamma   90.00
#
_symmetry.space_group_name_H-M   'P 1'
#
loop_
_entity.id
_entity.type
_entity.pdbx_description
1 polymer ?
#
loop_
_entity_poly.entity_id
_entity_poly.type
_entity_poly.pdbx_seq_one_letter_code
_entity_poly.pdbx_strand_id
1 'polypeptide(L)'
;MLNIMLLSGQHLTSLPLAELSDVKALKQRLHQEHGLPPRFRQRLLQDGHPLDDAVKLLARLETDETAMDLQILIVAFSEVSEEQRQELNNAAWFGNAAKVEALLQLPMDPDPDAARDAGGRTPLMRASQGGTAKVAQLLLEAGAQKDVHDIEGRTALMYAAWSGHSEVVELLLHAGAQTDLCDLKGRTALITAAWLGRESVVRLLLEAGADTDLCDSSGQTALILAATHGRTPVVRLLVDAGAT
;
A
#
# COMPACT_ATOMS: atom_id res chain seq x y z
N MET A 1 22.22 -13.14 19.36
CA MET A 1 20.76 -13.21 19.47
C MET A 1 20.21 -11.80 19.66
N LEU A 2 19.09 -11.46 19.03
CA LEU A 2 18.42 -10.18 19.24
C LEU A 2 17.23 -10.42 20.17
N ASN A 3 17.22 -9.82 21.36
CA ASN A 3 16.09 -9.91 22.27
C ASN A 3 15.25 -8.64 22.15
N ILE A 4 13.94 -8.81 22.00
CA ILE A 4 13.02 -7.70 21.88
C ILE A 4 12.11 -7.69 23.09
N MET A 5 12.07 -6.54 23.76
CA MET A 5 11.34 -6.32 24.99
C MET A 5 10.34 -5.19 24.81
N LEU A 6 9.18 -5.30 25.46
CA LEU A 6 8.29 -4.16 25.63
C LEU A 6 8.95 -3.14 26.56
N LEU A 7 8.54 -1.86 26.47
CA LEU A 7 8.99 -0.82 27.42
C LEU A 7 8.67 -1.16 28.89
N SER A 8 7.71 -2.05 29.15
CA SER A 8 7.44 -2.59 30.49
C SER A 8 8.54 -3.52 31.03
N GLY A 9 9.54 -3.86 30.22
CA GLY A 9 10.58 -4.85 30.52
C GLY A 9 10.16 -6.30 30.24
N GLN A 10 8.93 -6.53 29.75
CA GLN A 10 8.48 -7.87 29.38
C GLN A 10 9.15 -8.33 28.08
N HIS A 11 9.69 -9.55 28.08
CA HIS A 11 10.23 -10.18 26.87
C HIS A 11 9.11 -10.48 25.86
N LEU A 12 9.31 -10.09 24.61
CA LEU A 12 8.38 -10.32 23.50
C LEU A 12 8.83 -11.52 22.65
N THR A 13 10.08 -11.48 22.16
CA THR A 13 10.63 -12.51 21.26
C THR A 13 12.16 -12.43 21.23
N SER A 14 12.80 -13.49 20.74
CA SER A 14 14.23 -13.50 20.44
C SER A 14 14.47 -14.02 19.03
N LEU A 15 15.25 -13.29 18.24
CA LEU A 15 15.50 -13.57 16.82
C LEU A 15 17.00 -13.76 16.54
N PRO A 16 17.37 -14.62 15.59
CA PRO A 16 18.76 -14.74 15.14
C PRO A 16 19.17 -13.50 14.34
N LEU A 17 20.25 -12.84 14.77
CA LEU A 17 20.73 -11.58 14.17
C LEU A 17 21.22 -11.75 12.72
N ALA A 18 21.70 -12.94 12.38
CA ALA A 18 22.21 -13.27 11.05
C ALA A 18 21.14 -13.24 9.95
N GLU A 19 19.85 -13.29 10.32
CA GLU A 19 18.73 -13.31 9.37
C GLU A 19 18.17 -11.90 9.06
N LEU A 20 18.69 -10.85 9.71
CA LEU A 20 18.15 -9.50 9.62
C LEU A 20 19.21 -8.51 9.08
N SER A 21 18.88 -7.81 8.01
CA SER A 21 19.77 -6.81 7.40
C SER A 21 19.84 -5.51 8.21
N ASP A 22 18.68 -5.00 8.62
CA ASP A 22 18.50 -3.69 9.24
C ASP A 22 17.25 -3.63 10.12
N VAL A 23 17.05 -2.48 10.76
CA VAL A 23 15.90 -2.19 11.61
C VAL A 23 14.58 -2.24 10.82
N LYS A 24 14.56 -1.83 9.55
CA LYS A 24 13.38 -1.96 8.67
C LYS A 24 12.95 -3.42 8.55
N ALA A 25 13.86 -4.31 8.18
CA ALA A 25 13.57 -5.74 8.01
C ALA A 25 13.07 -6.37 9.31
N LEU A 26 13.66 -5.95 10.44
CA LEU A 26 13.21 -6.39 11.75
C LEU A 26 11.77 -5.97 12.05
N LYS A 27 11.42 -4.69 11.87
CA LYS A 27 10.05 -4.20 12.11
C LYS A 27 9.03 -4.91 11.21
N GLN A 28 9.39 -5.17 9.95
CA GLN A 28 8.54 -5.93 9.03
C GLN A 28 8.33 -7.37 9.51
N ARG A 29 9.38 -8.06 9.96
CA ARG A 29 9.29 -9.40 10.52
C ARG A 29 8.43 -9.44 11.79
N LEU A 30 8.60 -8.46 12.69
CA LEU A 30 7.78 -8.34 13.89
C LEU A 30 6.28 -8.16 13.57
N HIS A 31 5.95 -7.40 12.53
CA HIS A 31 4.59 -7.28 12.05
C HIS A 31 4.04 -8.63 11.56
N GLN A 32 4.82 -9.34 10.73
CA GLN A 32 4.40 -10.60 10.09
C GLN A 32 4.28 -11.77 11.07
N GLU A 33 5.26 -11.94 11.97
CA GLU A 33 5.36 -13.12 12.85
C GLU A 33 4.68 -12.92 14.21
N HIS A 34 4.56 -11.67 14.67
CA HIS A 34 4.05 -11.36 16.02
C HIS A 34 2.81 -10.46 16.02
N GLY A 35 2.28 -10.09 14.85
CA GLY A 35 1.07 -9.27 14.75
C GLY A 35 1.22 -7.86 15.31
N LEU A 36 2.46 -7.36 15.46
CA LEU A 36 2.68 -5.96 15.85
C LEU A 36 2.17 -5.03 14.76
N PRO A 37 1.83 -3.76 15.06
CA PRO A 37 1.47 -2.78 14.04
C PRO A 37 2.53 -2.60 12.95
N PRO A 38 2.17 -2.09 11.76
CA PRO A 38 3.11 -1.89 10.64
C PRO A 38 4.36 -1.06 11.00
N ARG A 39 5.41 -1.18 10.16
CA ARG A 39 6.77 -0.62 10.38
C ARG A 39 6.78 0.78 10.98
N PHE A 40 5.99 1.69 10.43
CA PHE A 40 5.98 3.09 10.83
C PHE A 40 5.44 3.33 12.24
N ARG A 41 4.63 2.40 12.75
CA ARG A 41 4.07 2.42 14.11
C ARG A 41 4.97 1.74 15.16
N GLN A 42 6.14 1.28 14.76
CA GLN A 42 7.13 0.68 15.64
C GLN A 42 8.32 1.63 15.82
N ARG A 43 8.69 1.89 17.07
CA ARG A 43 9.93 2.57 17.45
C ARG A 43 10.77 1.60 18.27
N LEU A 44 11.90 1.19 17.68
CA LEU A 44 12.87 0.34 18.36
C LEU A 44 13.91 1.22 19.01
N LEU A 45 14.27 0.91 20.25
CA LEU A 45 15.23 1.64 21.04
C LEU A 45 16.36 0.71 21.49
N GLN A 46 17.59 1.18 21.40
CA GLN A 46 18.76 0.58 22.01
C GLN A 46 19.22 1.53 23.12
N ASP A 47 19.30 1.05 24.36
CA ASP A 47 19.68 1.87 25.53
C ASP A 47 18.85 3.15 25.68
N GLY A 48 17.56 3.09 25.34
CA GLY A 48 16.63 4.23 25.37
C GLY A 48 16.75 5.20 24.20
N HIS A 49 17.65 4.95 23.23
CA HIS A 49 17.81 5.77 22.03
C HIS A 49 17.10 5.15 20.83
N PRO A 50 16.24 5.90 20.10
CA PRO A 50 15.53 5.37 18.94
C PRO A 50 16.50 5.01 17.80
N LEU A 51 16.17 3.94 17.08
CA LEU A 51 16.92 3.48 15.92
C LEU A 51 16.19 3.83 14.62
N ASP A 52 16.93 4.43 13.69
CA ASP A 52 16.49 4.64 12.31
C ASP A 52 16.40 3.31 11.55
N ASP A 53 15.48 3.25 10.60
CA ASP A 53 15.21 2.05 9.80
C ASP A 53 16.41 1.53 9.01
N ALA A 54 17.33 2.42 8.62
CA ALA A 54 18.53 2.09 7.86
C ALA A 54 19.69 1.52 8.71
N VAL A 55 19.55 1.50 10.05
CA VAL A 55 20.59 1.00 10.94
C VAL A 55 20.76 -0.50 10.71
N LYS A 56 21.98 -0.90 10.34
CA LYS A 56 22.38 -2.31 10.25
C LYS A 56 22.58 -2.89 11.64
N LEU A 57 21.78 -3.89 12.00
CA LEU A 57 21.80 -4.49 13.34
C LEU A 57 23.12 -5.19 13.64
N LEU A 58 23.70 -5.91 12.67
CA LEU A 58 25.00 -6.59 12.85
C LEU A 58 26.16 -5.63 13.16
N ALA A 59 26.08 -4.38 12.67
CA ALA A 59 27.13 -3.38 12.90
C ALA A 59 27.05 -2.73 14.30
N ARG A 60 26.01 -3.04 15.07
CA ARG A 60 25.77 -2.51 16.42
C ARG A 60 26.18 -3.48 17.54
N LEU A 61 26.57 -4.71 17.21
CA LEU A 61 27.14 -5.64 18.18
C LEU A 61 28.60 -5.26 18.46
N GLU A 62 28.95 -5.15 19.73
CA GLU A 62 30.36 -5.13 20.12
C GLU A 62 30.99 -6.51 19.86
N THR A 63 32.31 -6.57 19.66
CA THR A 63 33.01 -7.79 19.23
C THR A 63 32.86 -8.98 20.17
N ASP A 64 32.56 -8.72 21.45
CA ASP A 64 32.42 -9.75 22.49
C ASP A 64 30.96 -10.01 22.89
N GLU A 65 30.00 -9.27 22.33
CA GLU A 65 28.58 -9.44 22.64
C GLU A 65 27.94 -10.55 21.80
N THR A 66 27.29 -11.49 22.48
CA THR A 66 26.54 -12.57 21.84
C THR A 66 25.05 -12.27 21.73
N ALA A 67 24.58 -11.19 22.37
CA ALA A 67 23.20 -10.76 22.35
C ALA A 67 23.05 -9.23 22.35
N MET A 68 21.97 -8.75 21.76
CA MET A 68 21.58 -7.34 21.75
C MET A 68 20.14 -7.23 22.21
N ASP A 69 19.90 -6.30 23.12
CA ASP A 69 18.60 -6.04 23.70
C ASP A 69 18.01 -4.77 23.10
N LEU A 70 16.80 -4.88 22.53
CA LEU A 70 16.04 -3.75 22.00
C LEU A 70 14.71 -3.63 22.73
N GLN A 71 14.33 -2.39 23.03
CA GLN A 71 12.99 -2.07 23.50
C GLN A 71 12.11 -1.66 22.31
N ILE A 72 10.84 -2.05 22.33
CA ILE A 72 9.85 -1.61 21.34
C ILE A 72 8.77 -0.73 21.99
N LEU A 73 8.54 0.40 21.35
CA LEU A 73 7.43 1.32 21.60
C LEU A 73 6.47 1.25 20.41
N ILE A 74 5.19 1.01 20.69
CA ILE A 74 4.12 1.08 19.71
C ILE A 74 3.49 2.47 19.74
N VAL A 75 3.46 3.12 18.57
CA VAL A 75 2.90 4.45 18.39
C VAL A 75 1.42 4.34 18.00
N ALA A 76 0.56 5.10 18.68
CA ALA A 76 -0.85 5.22 18.32
C ALA A 76 -1.01 6.24 17.18
N PHE A 77 -1.98 6.01 16.29
CA PHE A 77 -2.37 7.03 15.33
C PHE A 77 -2.89 8.27 16.05
N SER A 78 -2.57 9.43 15.50
CA SER A 78 -3.07 10.72 15.98
C SER A 78 -4.01 11.39 14.99
N GLU A 79 -4.74 12.40 15.47
CA GLU A 79 -5.46 13.30 14.57
C GLU A 79 -4.49 13.96 13.59
N VAL A 80 -4.85 13.92 12.31
CA VAL A 80 -4.07 14.53 11.22
C VAL A 80 -4.56 15.96 11.01
N SER A 81 -3.66 16.94 11.00
CA SER A 81 -4.02 18.33 10.65
C SER A 81 -4.36 18.44 9.17
N GLU A 82 -5.15 19.47 8.79
CA GLU A 82 -5.49 19.69 7.37
C GLU A 82 -4.24 19.90 6.50
N GLU A 83 -3.24 20.60 7.03
CA GLU A 83 -1.96 20.83 6.36
C GLU A 83 -1.22 19.50 6.11
N GLN A 84 -1.14 18.63 7.13
CA GLN A 84 -0.50 17.32 7.00
C GLN A 84 -1.24 16.42 5.99
N ARG A 85 -2.59 16.45 5.98
CA ARG A 85 -3.39 15.74 4.98
C ARG A 85 -3.06 16.22 3.58
N GLN A 86 -3.05 17.53 3.36
CA GLN A 86 -2.78 18.11 2.06
C GLN A 86 -1.35 17.81 1.60
N GLU A 87 -0.38 17.92 2.51
CA GLU A 87 1.03 17.66 2.22
C GLU A 87 1.27 16.19 1.87
N LEU A 88 0.68 15.26 2.61
CA LEU A 88 0.79 13.82 2.33
C LEU A 88 0.14 13.44 1.00
N ASN A 89 -1.06 13.95 0.72
CA ASN A 89 -1.75 13.70 -0.55
C ASN A 89 -0.98 14.27 -1.75
N ASN A 90 -0.43 15.47 -1.62
CA ASN A 90 0.38 16.10 -2.66
C ASN A 90 1.68 15.32 -2.88
N ALA A 91 2.40 15.01 -1.82
CA ALA A 91 3.63 14.22 -1.91
C ALA A 91 3.36 12.85 -2.52
N ALA A 92 2.22 12.24 -2.21
CA ALA A 92 1.83 10.95 -2.78
C ALA A 92 1.55 11.04 -4.29
N TRP A 93 0.79 12.05 -4.72
CA TRP A 93 0.50 12.30 -6.13
C TRP A 93 1.75 12.57 -6.96
N PHE A 94 2.65 13.43 -6.47
CA PHE A 94 3.87 13.82 -7.19
C PHE A 94 5.02 12.83 -7.03
N GLY A 95 4.85 11.77 -6.23
CA GLY A 95 5.83 10.71 -6.09
C GLY A 95 7.02 11.08 -5.21
N ASN A 96 6.85 12.04 -4.30
CA ASN A 96 7.90 12.45 -3.37
C ASN A 96 8.01 11.45 -2.21
N ALA A 97 8.64 10.30 -2.49
CA ALA A 97 8.81 9.19 -1.55
C ALA A 97 9.52 9.62 -0.25
N ALA A 98 10.56 10.46 -0.35
CA ALA A 98 11.29 10.95 0.82
C ALA A 98 10.39 11.79 1.74
N LYS A 99 9.53 12.64 1.17
CA LYS A 99 8.58 13.43 1.95
C LYS A 99 7.48 12.57 2.56
N VAL A 100 6.95 11.60 1.83
CA VAL A 100 5.98 10.63 2.34
C VAL A 100 6.57 9.85 3.51
N GLU A 101 7.79 9.31 3.37
CA GLU A 101 8.48 8.59 4.43
C GLU A 101 8.74 9.48 5.66
N ALA A 102 9.19 10.71 5.46
CA ALA A 102 9.40 11.65 6.56
C ALA A 102 8.09 11.99 7.31
N LEU A 103 6.98 12.17 6.60
CA LEU A 103 5.67 12.41 7.20
C LEU A 103 5.20 11.21 8.04
N LEU A 104 5.35 10.00 7.51
CA LEU A 104 5.00 8.74 8.19
C LEU A 104 5.95 8.40 9.36
N GLN A 105 7.07 9.10 9.51
CA GLN A 105 8.01 8.91 10.62
C GLN A 105 7.84 9.92 11.76
N LEU A 106 6.99 10.94 11.60
CA LEU A 106 6.73 11.91 12.65
C LEU A 106 6.27 11.21 13.95
N PRO A 107 6.52 11.80 15.14
CA PRO A 107 6.01 11.27 16.40
C PRO A 107 4.48 11.15 16.44
N MET A 108 3.82 11.93 15.59
CA MET A 108 2.40 11.93 15.27
C MET A 108 2.28 11.58 13.79
N ASP A 109 2.57 10.33 13.43
CA ASP A 109 2.51 9.89 12.06
C ASP A 109 1.04 9.87 11.60
N PRO A 110 0.75 10.47 10.43
CA PRO A 110 -0.61 10.56 9.96
C PRO A 110 -1.13 9.16 9.61
N ASP A 111 -2.32 8.82 10.12
CA ASP A 111 -3.04 7.65 9.62
C ASP A 111 -3.29 7.85 8.11
N PRO A 112 -2.69 7.02 7.23
CA PRO A 112 -2.82 7.18 5.79
C PRO A 112 -4.28 7.06 5.33
N ASP A 113 -5.14 6.35 6.06
CA ASP A 113 -6.55 6.20 5.68
C ASP A 113 -7.42 7.37 6.16
N ALA A 114 -7.02 8.04 7.24
CA ALA A 114 -7.66 9.25 7.74
C ALA A 114 -7.23 10.52 6.99
N ALA A 115 -6.10 10.47 6.27
CA ALA A 115 -5.57 11.58 5.49
C ALA A 115 -6.32 11.79 4.16
N ARG A 116 -7.63 12.00 4.22
CA ARG A 116 -8.49 12.17 3.05
C ARG A 116 -8.57 13.62 2.59
N ASP A 117 -8.54 13.84 1.28
CA ASP A 117 -8.86 15.16 0.72
C ASP A 117 -10.39 15.41 0.63
N ALA A 118 -10.78 16.58 0.13
CA ALA A 118 -12.19 16.99 -0.01
C ALA A 118 -13.06 16.02 -0.86
N GLY A 119 -12.45 15.20 -1.72
CA GLY A 119 -13.10 14.14 -2.49
C GLY A 119 -13.11 12.79 -1.77
N GLY A 120 -12.71 12.72 -0.50
CA GLY A 120 -12.62 11.48 0.27
C GLY A 120 -11.47 10.55 -0.15
N ARG A 121 -10.56 11.00 -1.03
CA ARG A 121 -9.46 10.16 -1.53
C ARG A 121 -8.33 10.07 -0.52
N THR A 122 -7.79 8.87 -0.35
CA THR A 122 -6.61 8.62 0.50
C THR A 122 -5.31 8.92 -0.27
N PRO A 123 -4.17 9.06 0.42
CA PRO A 123 -2.87 9.16 -0.21
C PRO A 123 -2.55 7.97 -1.12
N LEU A 124 -3.04 6.76 -0.79
CA LEU A 124 -2.84 5.59 -1.64
C LEU A 124 -3.61 5.71 -2.97
N MET A 125 -4.81 6.28 -2.95
CA MET A 125 -5.54 6.63 -4.18
C MET A 125 -4.81 7.70 -4.99
N ARG A 126 -4.23 8.70 -4.32
CA ARG A 126 -3.43 9.75 -4.99
C ARG A 126 -2.17 9.18 -5.63
N ALA A 127 -1.45 8.31 -4.94
CA ALA A 127 -0.31 7.59 -5.47
C ALA A 127 -0.69 6.71 -6.67
N SER A 128 -1.84 6.04 -6.56
CA SER A 128 -2.38 5.20 -7.63
C SER A 128 -2.77 5.99 -8.87
N GLN A 129 -3.38 7.16 -8.68
CA GLN A 129 -3.75 8.04 -9.78
C GLN A 129 -2.52 8.68 -10.45
N GLY A 130 -1.48 9.01 -9.68
CA GLY A 130 -0.22 9.59 -10.16
C GLY A 130 0.81 8.58 -10.67
N GLY A 131 0.58 7.27 -10.47
CA GLY A 131 1.48 6.21 -10.95
C GLY A 131 2.75 6.06 -10.12
N THR A 132 2.73 6.47 -8.86
CA THR A 132 3.93 6.60 -8.03
C THR A 132 4.17 5.31 -7.23
N ALA A 133 4.57 4.25 -7.93
CA ALA A 133 4.73 2.89 -7.36
C ALA A 133 5.54 2.86 -6.06
N LYS A 134 6.63 3.62 -5.97
CA LYS A 134 7.43 3.68 -4.73
C LYS A 134 6.66 4.25 -3.54
N VAL A 135 5.86 5.29 -3.76
CA VAL A 135 4.99 5.87 -2.74
C VAL A 135 3.88 4.89 -2.37
N ALA A 136 3.23 4.26 -3.36
CA ALA A 136 2.19 3.28 -3.12
C ALA A 136 2.71 2.14 -2.22
N GLN A 137 3.92 1.63 -2.50
CA GLN A 137 4.61 0.65 -1.66
C GLN A 137 4.82 1.17 -0.23
N LEU A 138 5.32 2.40 -0.05
CA LEU A 138 5.53 2.98 1.28
C LEU A 138 4.23 3.11 2.07
N LEU A 139 3.14 3.52 1.43
CA LEU A 139 1.83 3.65 2.07
C LEU A 139 1.26 2.28 2.48
N LEU A 140 1.41 1.26 1.63
CA LEU A 140 1.04 -0.12 1.97
C LEU A 140 1.89 -0.67 3.14
N GLU A 141 3.20 -0.39 3.16
CA GLU A 141 4.08 -0.71 4.29
C GLU A 141 3.69 0.04 5.58
N ALA A 142 2.99 1.18 5.46
CA ALA A 142 2.41 1.93 6.58
C ALA A 142 1.04 1.42 7.02
N GLY A 143 0.49 0.42 6.34
CA GLY A 143 -0.80 -0.17 6.66
C GLY A 143 -1.99 0.52 6.01
N ALA A 144 -1.78 1.33 4.96
CA ALA A 144 -2.89 1.91 4.21
C ALA A 144 -3.83 0.82 3.68
N GLN A 145 -5.13 1.02 3.87
CA GLN A 145 -6.15 0.10 3.39
C GLN A 145 -6.38 0.28 1.88
N LYS A 146 -6.11 -0.78 1.13
CA LYS A 146 -6.21 -0.84 -0.34
C LYS A 146 -7.64 -0.74 -0.90
N ASP A 147 -8.64 -1.19 -0.13
CA ASP A 147 -10.05 -1.32 -0.56
C ASP A 147 -10.96 -0.20 0.00
N VAL A 148 -10.35 0.88 0.50
CA VAL A 148 -11.08 2.08 0.91
C VAL A 148 -11.78 2.70 -0.29
N HIS A 149 -12.97 3.27 -0.06
CA HIS A 149 -13.76 3.98 -1.07
C HIS A 149 -13.70 5.49 -0.83
N ASP A 150 -13.56 6.26 -1.91
CA ASP A 150 -13.77 7.71 -1.90
C ASP A 150 -15.27 8.07 -1.98
N ILE A 151 -15.61 9.35 -2.14
CA ILE A 151 -17.03 9.79 -2.21
C ILE A 151 -17.77 9.28 -3.46
N GLU A 152 -17.05 8.84 -4.50
CA GLU A 152 -17.60 8.27 -5.71
C GLU A 152 -17.57 6.74 -5.70
N GLY A 153 -17.21 6.12 -4.57
CA GLY A 153 -17.09 4.67 -4.45
C GLY A 153 -15.82 4.10 -5.09
N ARG A 154 -14.83 4.92 -5.42
CA ARG A 154 -13.62 4.47 -6.13
C ARG A 154 -12.54 4.00 -5.17
N THR A 155 -11.87 2.91 -5.54
CA THR A 155 -10.72 2.37 -4.82
C THR A 155 -9.39 2.81 -5.46
N ALA A 156 -8.27 2.57 -4.76
CA ALA A 156 -6.94 2.80 -5.30
C ALA A 156 -6.70 2.02 -6.61
N LEU A 157 -7.18 0.77 -6.69
CA LEU A 157 -7.05 -0.08 -7.88
C LEU A 157 -7.77 0.53 -9.10
N MET A 158 -8.95 1.11 -8.90
CA MET A 158 -9.69 1.80 -9.97
C MET A 158 -8.96 3.05 -10.47
N TYR A 159 -8.33 3.82 -9.58
CA TYR A 159 -7.52 4.98 -9.97
C TYR A 159 -6.30 4.57 -10.79
N ALA A 160 -5.57 3.53 -10.36
CA ALA A 160 -4.44 2.99 -11.11
C ALA A 160 -4.89 2.46 -12.48
N ALA A 161 -6.04 1.77 -12.53
CA ALA A 161 -6.61 1.24 -13.76
C ALA A 161 -7.06 2.34 -14.73
N TRP A 162 -7.68 3.41 -14.23
CA TRP A 162 -8.06 4.57 -15.02
C TRP A 162 -6.85 5.26 -15.66
N SER A 163 -5.81 5.52 -14.86
CA SER A 163 -4.59 6.15 -15.35
C SER A 163 -3.71 5.21 -16.21
N GLY A 164 -3.89 3.89 -16.11
CA GLY A 164 -3.12 2.89 -16.85
C GLY A 164 -1.77 2.56 -16.21
N HIS A 165 -1.62 2.74 -14.91
CA HIS A 165 -0.36 2.53 -14.18
C HIS A 165 -0.21 1.07 -13.72
N SER A 166 0.26 0.20 -14.62
CA SER A 166 0.36 -1.24 -14.40
C SER A 166 1.23 -1.63 -13.20
N GLU A 167 2.32 -0.91 -12.93
CA GLU A 167 3.18 -1.19 -11.76
C GLU A 167 2.45 -0.99 -10.43
N VAL A 168 1.59 0.05 -10.34
CA VAL A 168 0.76 0.27 -9.15
C VAL A 168 -0.35 -0.79 -9.06
N VAL A 169 -0.96 -1.16 -10.19
CA VAL A 169 -1.95 -2.24 -10.25
C VAL A 169 -1.33 -3.54 -9.72
N GLU A 170 -0.15 -3.91 -10.20
CA GLU A 170 0.58 -5.09 -9.76
C GLU A 170 0.84 -5.03 -8.24
N LEU A 171 1.34 -3.91 -7.70
CA LEU A 171 1.55 -3.74 -6.26
C LEU A 171 0.27 -3.92 -5.44
N LEU A 172 -0.85 -3.33 -5.88
CA LEU A 172 -2.14 -3.42 -5.19
C LEU A 172 -2.69 -4.85 -5.20
N LEU A 173 -2.56 -5.56 -6.33
CA LEU A 173 -2.99 -6.96 -6.46
C LEU A 173 -2.14 -7.89 -5.59
N HIS A 174 -0.81 -7.70 -5.56
CA HIS A 174 0.08 -8.43 -4.66
C HIS A 174 -0.23 -8.15 -3.18
N ALA A 175 -0.67 -6.93 -2.86
CA ALA A 175 -1.17 -6.60 -1.53
C ALA A 175 -2.57 -7.16 -1.25
N GLY A 176 -3.20 -7.86 -2.21
CA GLY A 176 -4.49 -8.53 -2.10
C GLY A 176 -5.69 -7.61 -2.25
N ALA A 177 -5.59 -6.54 -3.04
CA ALA A 177 -6.73 -5.67 -3.34
C ALA A 177 -7.83 -6.42 -4.08
N GLN A 178 -9.09 -6.13 -3.76
CA GLN A 178 -10.23 -6.78 -4.39
C GLN A 178 -10.44 -6.22 -5.80
N THR A 179 -10.50 -7.11 -6.80
CA THR A 179 -10.64 -6.75 -8.22
C THR A 179 -12.03 -6.27 -8.60
N ASP A 180 -13.05 -6.79 -7.91
CA ASP A 180 -14.45 -6.73 -8.34
C ASP A 180 -15.29 -5.72 -7.55
N LEU A 181 -14.67 -4.92 -6.68
CA LEU A 181 -15.31 -3.75 -6.10
C LEU A 181 -15.72 -2.80 -7.24
N CYS A 182 -16.84 -2.10 -7.05
CA CYS A 182 -17.41 -1.20 -8.05
C CYS A 182 -17.68 0.19 -7.50
N ASP A 183 -17.51 1.20 -8.36
CA ASP A 183 -17.85 2.59 -8.04
C ASP A 183 -19.38 2.81 -8.02
N LEU A 184 -19.83 4.02 -7.70
CA LEU A 184 -21.27 4.34 -7.66
C LEU A 184 -21.99 4.18 -9.02
N LYS A 185 -21.26 3.95 -10.12
CA LYS A 185 -21.80 3.65 -11.44
C LYS A 185 -21.70 2.16 -11.78
N GLY A 186 -21.36 1.31 -10.82
CA GLY A 186 -21.17 -0.12 -11.02
C GLY A 186 -19.89 -0.48 -11.78
N ARG A 187 -18.93 0.45 -11.95
CA ARG A 187 -17.72 0.17 -12.73
C ARG A 187 -16.63 -0.42 -11.84
N THR A 188 -16.13 -1.59 -12.22
CA THR A 188 -14.93 -2.20 -11.62
C THR A 188 -13.65 -1.62 -12.23
N ALA A 189 -12.50 -2.01 -11.68
CA ALA A 189 -11.20 -1.68 -12.28
C ALA A 189 -11.07 -2.25 -13.70
N LEU A 190 -11.59 -3.46 -13.95
CA LEU A 190 -11.54 -4.11 -15.26
C LEU A 190 -12.40 -3.36 -16.29
N ILE A 191 -13.64 -3.01 -15.94
CA ILE A 191 -14.54 -2.22 -16.80
C ILE A 191 -13.87 -0.88 -17.17
N THR A 192 -13.27 -0.20 -16.20
CA THR A 192 -12.59 1.09 -16.42
C THR A 192 -11.36 0.95 -17.33
N ALA A 193 -10.50 -0.05 -17.07
CA ALA A 193 -9.33 -0.32 -17.89
C ALA A 193 -9.71 -0.69 -19.33
N ALA A 194 -10.77 -1.49 -19.49
CA ALA A 194 -11.23 -1.96 -20.78
C ALA A 194 -11.79 -0.83 -21.65
N TRP A 195 -12.64 0.04 -21.08
CA TRP A 195 -13.15 1.24 -21.74
C TRP A 195 -12.04 2.16 -22.27
N LEU A 196 -10.99 2.35 -21.46
CA LEU A 196 -9.86 3.22 -21.78
C LEU A 196 -8.77 2.53 -22.62
N GLY A 197 -8.88 1.23 -22.89
CA GLY A 197 -7.91 0.49 -23.69
C GLY A 197 -6.57 0.24 -22.98
N ARG A 198 -6.56 0.11 -21.65
CA ARG A 198 -5.34 -0.10 -20.85
C ARG A 198 -4.92 -1.57 -20.87
N GLU A 199 -4.37 -2.01 -22.00
CA GLU A 199 -4.05 -3.43 -22.26
C GLU A 199 -3.26 -4.10 -21.12
N SER A 200 -2.15 -3.50 -20.66
CA SER A 200 -1.32 -4.07 -19.59
C SER A 200 -2.07 -4.20 -18.27
N VAL A 201 -2.96 -3.26 -17.95
CA VAL A 201 -3.79 -3.32 -16.74
C VAL A 201 -4.85 -4.41 -16.87
N VAL A 202 -5.52 -4.50 -18.03
CA VAL A 202 -6.50 -5.56 -18.29
C VAL A 202 -5.87 -6.92 -18.10
N ARG A 203 -4.67 -7.15 -18.65
CA ARG A 203 -3.93 -8.40 -18.46
C ARG A 203 -3.71 -8.73 -16.99
N LEU A 204 -3.18 -7.78 -16.20
CA LEU A 204 -2.93 -7.99 -14.77
C LEU A 204 -4.22 -8.29 -13.98
N LEU A 205 -5.32 -7.61 -14.30
CA LEU A 205 -6.60 -7.84 -13.63
C LEU A 205 -7.18 -9.22 -13.98
N LEU A 206 -7.06 -9.67 -15.23
CA LEU A 206 -7.48 -11.01 -15.65
C LEU A 206 -6.62 -12.10 -15.00
N GLU A 207 -5.30 -11.90 -14.94
CA GLU A 207 -4.37 -12.80 -14.24
C GLU A 207 -4.67 -12.90 -12.74
N ALA A 208 -5.19 -11.83 -12.13
CA ALA A 208 -5.66 -11.81 -10.75
C ALA A 208 -7.09 -12.34 -10.56
N GLY A 209 -7.75 -12.81 -11.62
CA GLY A 209 -9.07 -13.44 -11.56
C GLY A 209 -10.25 -12.47 -11.47
N ALA A 210 -10.13 -11.24 -11.99
CA ALA A 210 -11.24 -10.30 -12.07
C ALA A 210 -12.41 -10.89 -12.89
N ASP A 211 -13.63 -10.74 -12.38
CA ASP A 211 -14.84 -11.19 -13.06
C ASP A 211 -15.09 -10.35 -14.33
N THR A 212 -15.08 -11.03 -15.49
CA THR A 212 -15.21 -10.42 -16.82
C THR A 212 -16.64 -10.02 -17.18
N ASP A 213 -17.63 -10.63 -16.54
CA ASP A 213 -19.05 -10.53 -16.90
C ASP A 213 -19.82 -9.54 -16.00
N LEU A 214 -19.16 -8.95 -15.00
CA LEU A 214 -19.71 -7.80 -14.28
C LEU A 214 -19.99 -6.64 -15.25
N CYS A 215 -21.12 -5.97 -15.01
CA CYS A 215 -21.56 -4.85 -15.82
C CYS A 215 -21.80 -3.59 -14.99
N ASP A 216 -21.60 -2.43 -15.62
CA ASP A 216 -21.92 -1.15 -15.01
C ASP A 216 -23.44 -0.95 -14.86
N SER A 217 -23.85 0.19 -14.29
CA SER A 217 -25.26 0.53 -14.07
C SER A 217 -26.09 0.64 -15.37
N SER A 218 -25.43 0.67 -16.53
CA SER A 218 -26.05 0.70 -17.86
C SER A 218 -26.06 -0.68 -18.52
N GLY A 219 -25.67 -1.73 -17.79
CA GLY A 219 -25.55 -3.09 -18.33
C GLY A 219 -24.37 -3.28 -19.28
N GLN A 220 -23.36 -2.41 -19.25
CA GLN A 220 -22.19 -2.54 -20.10
C GLN A 220 -21.09 -3.34 -19.39
N THR A 221 -20.72 -4.50 -19.95
CA THR A 221 -19.55 -5.28 -19.51
C THR A 221 -18.24 -4.67 -19.99
N ALA A 222 -17.11 -5.14 -19.46
CA ALA A 222 -15.79 -4.75 -19.95
C ALA A 222 -15.64 -5.00 -21.46
N LEU A 223 -16.17 -6.12 -21.96
CA LEU A 223 -16.11 -6.50 -23.37
C LEU A 223 -16.93 -5.53 -24.25
N ILE A 224 -18.16 -5.19 -23.84
CA ILE A 224 -19.01 -4.26 -24.57
C ILE A 224 -18.35 -2.88 -24.67
N LEU A 225 -17.82 -2.35 -23.56
CA LEU A 225 -17.15 -1.05 -23.58
C LEU A 225 -15.88 -1.06 -24.43
N ALA A 226 -15.07 -2.12 -24.36
CA ALA A 226 -13.88 -2.27 -25.19
C ALA A 226 -14.24 -2.31 -26.69
N ALA A 227 -15.26 -3.09 -27.06
CA ALA A 227 -15.69 -3.24 -28.45
C ALA A 227 -16.27 -1.93 -29.02
N THR A 228 -17.19 -1.29 -28.28
CA THR A 228 -17.83 -0.03 -28.69
C THR A 228 -16.82 1.12 -28.88
N HIS A 229 -15.70 1.09 -28.16
CA HIS A 229 -14.65 2.10 -28.25
C HIS A 229 -13.45 1.66 -29.11
N GLY A 230 -13.56 0.55 -29.85
CA GLY A 230 -12.53 0.09 -30.78
C GLY A 230 -11.22 -0.35 -30.12
N ARG A 231 -11.26 -0.82 -28.87
CA ARG A 231 -10.09 -1.27 -28.10
C ARG A 231 -9.70 -2.70 -28.49
N THR A 232 -9.37 -2.92 -29.75
CA THR A 232 -9.15 -4.26 -30.33
C THR A 232 -8.22 -5.17 -29.53
N PRO A 233 -7.06 -4.70 -29.00
CA PRO A 233 -6.20 -5.56 -28.19
C PRO A 233 -6.88 -6.03 -26.89
N VAL A 234 -7.61 -5.14 -26.22
CA VAL A 234 -8.38 -5.46 -25.02
C VAL A 234 -9.53 -6.42 -25.32
N VAL A 235 -10.24 -6.21 -26.43
CA VAL A 235 -11.31 -7.13 -26.87
C VAL A 235 -10.76 -8.55 -27.01
N ARG A 236 -9.58 -8.71 -27.62
CA ARG A 236 -8.93 -10.03 -27.73
C ARG A 236 -8.63 -10.62 -26.35
N LEU A 237 -8.01 -9.85 -25.46
CA LEU A 237 -7.72 -10.32 -24.09
C LEU A 237 -8.97 -10.79 -23.35
N LEU A 238 -10.07 -10.03 -23.44
CA LEU A 238 -11.33 -10.36 -22.76
C LEU A 238 -12.00 -11.60 -23.37
N VAL A 239 -12.03 -11.72 -24.70
CA VAL A 239 -12.57 -12.91 -25.38
C VAL A 239 -11.72 -14.16 -25.08
N ASP A 240 -10.39 -14.02 -25.08
CA ASP A 240 -9.47 -15.11 -24.74
C ASP A 240 -9.64 -15.55 -23.28
N ALA A 241 -10.05 -14.64 -22.39
CA ALA A 241 -10.41 -14.92 -21.00
C ALA A 241 -11.85 -15.43 -20.81
N GLY A 242 -12.63 -15.57 -21.88
CA GLY A 242 -13.99 -16.12 -21.85
C GLY A 242 -15.10 -15.12 -21.53
N ALA A 243 -14.84 -13.81 -21.60
CA ALA A 243 -15.85 -12.78 -21.37
C ALA A 243 -17.01 -12.87 -22.38
N THR A 244 -18.24 -12.62 -21.91
CA THR A 244 -19.48 -12.71 -22.71
C THR A 244 -20.27 -11.42 -22.85
#